data_AF-A0A2A4TWL6-F1
#
_entry.id   AF-A0A2A4TWL6-F1
#
_cell.length_a   1.000
_cell.length_b   1.000
_cell.length_c   1.000
_cell.angle_alpha   90.00
_cell.angle_beta   90.00
_cell.angle_gamma   90.00
#
_symmetry.space_group_name_H-M   'P 1'
#
loop_
_entity.id
_entity.type
_entity.pdbx_description
1 polymer ?
#
loop_
_entity_poly.entity_id
_entity_poly.type
_entity_poly.pdbx_seq_one_letter_code
_entity_poly.pdbx_strand_id
1 'polypeptide(L)' 'MATNRHTTTLACTSCKDKNYTFAHGKKKQYKLEIKKFCEKCGKQTPHKETK' A
#
# COMPACT_ATOMS: atom_id res chain seq x y z
N MET A 1 1.39 -25.82 -5.49
CA MET A 1 2.56 -24.92 -5.56
C MET A 1 2.21 -23.63 -4.83
N ALA A 2 2.67 -23.46 -3.59
CA ALA A 2 2.35 -22.28 -2.78
C ALA A 2 3.06 -21.04 -3.38
N THR A 3 2.33 -20.23 -4.13
CA THR A 3 2.89 -18.98 -4.66
C THR A 3 3.17 -18.05 -3.48
N ASN A 4 4.45 -17.81 -3.24
CA ASN A 4 4.96 -17.12 -2.06
C ASN A 4 4.78 -15.59 -2.20
N ARG A 5 3.54 -15.15 -2.40
CA ARG A 5 3.11 -13.76 -2.61
C ARG A 5 2.43 -13.26 -1.33
N HIS A 6 2.95 -12.19 -0.77
CA HIS A 6 2.40 -11.46 0.36
C HIS A 6 1.69 -10.22 -0.16
N THR A 7 0.39 -10.14 0.06
CA THR A 7 -0.43 -8.98 -0.33
C THR A 7 -0.57 -8.08 0.88
N THR A 8 0.00 -6.88 0.83
CA THR A 8 -0.18 -5.85 1.86
C THR A 8 -1.12 -4.78 1.35
N THR A 9 -1.96 -4.24 2.23
CA THR A 9 -2.84 -3.13 1.90
C THR A 9 -2.12 -1.81 2.19
N LEU A 10 -2.24 -0.84 1.30
CA LEU A 10 -1.68 0.49 1.44
C LEU A 10 -2.81 1.44 1.85
N ALA A 11 -2.63 2.14 2.96
CA ALA A 11 -3.54 3.16 3.45
C ALA A 11 -2.94 4.54 3.23
N CYS A 12 -3.78 5.50 2.82
CA CYS A 12 -3.35 6.89 2.74
C CYS A 12 -3.09 7.47 4.14
N THR A 13 -2.01 8.24 4.31
CA THR A 13 -1.71 8.89 5.60
C THR A 13 -2.72 9.97 6.00
N SER A 14 -3.40 10.58 5.04
CA SER A 14 -4.31 11.72 5.27
C SER A 14 -5.75 11.27 5.48
N CYS A 15 -6.26 10.44 4.58
CA CYS A 15 -7.65 9.96 4.58
C CYS A 15 -7.81 8.62 5.34
N LYS A 16 -6.71 7.91 5.70
CA LYS A 16 -6.69 6.52 6.23
C LYS A 16 -7.43 5.49 5.36
N ASP A 17 -7.77 5.90 4.14
CA ASP A 17 -8.51 5.08 3.18
C ASP A 17 -7.59 4.00 2.61
N LYS A 18 -8.08 2.75 2.60
CA LYS A 18 -7.34 1.55 2.20
C LYS A 18 -7.67 1.24 0.75
N ASN A 19 -7.09 2.01 -0.18
CA ASN A 19 -7.49 1.96 -1.58
C ASN A 19 -6.55 1.15 -2.49
N TYR A 20 -5.37 0.74 -2.01
CA TYR A 20 -4.40 0.03 -2.84
C TYR A 20 -3.92 -1.26 -2.18
N THR A 21 -3.76 -2.30 -2.98
CA THR A 21 -3.16 -3.57 -2.58
C THR A 21 -1.85 -3.77 -3.32
N PHE A 22 -0.80 -4.13 -2.59
CA PHE A 22 0.53 -4.37 -3.14
C PHE A 22 0.94 -5.81 -2.87
N ALA A 23 1.16 -6.57 -3.94
CA ALA A 23 1.63 -7.94 -3.86
C ALA A 23 3.16 -7.97 -3.99
N HIS A 24 3.87 -8.37 -2.94
CA HIS A 24 5.31 -8.55 -2.95
C HIS A 24 5.72 -9.97 -2.52
N GLY A 25 6.90 -10.42 -2.94
CA GLY A 25 7.42 -11.73 -2.51
C GLY A 25 7.95 -11.68 -1.08
N LYS A 26 7.84 -12.76 -0.29
CA LYS A 26 8.27 -12.76 1.14
C LYS A 26 9.73 -12.33 1.39
N LYS A 27 10.61 -12.39 0.38
CA LYS A 27 12.01 -11.96 0.50
C LYS A 27 12.20 -10.43 0.48
N LYS A 28 11.15 -9.68 0.13
CA LYS A 28 11.20 -8.25 -0.15
C LYS A 28 10.24 -7.48 0.78
N GLN A 29 10.52 -7.51 2.08
CA GLN A 29 9.85 -6.67 3.08
C GLN A 29 10.49 -5.29 3.11
N TYR A 30 10.23 -4.48 2.10
CA TYR A 30 10.55 -3.05 2.16
C TYR A 30 9.31 -2.34 2.69
N LYS A 31 9.45 -1.39 3.61
CA LYS A 31 8.34 -0.48 3.93
C LYS A 31 8.00 0.31 2.66
N LEU A 32 6.89 -0.02 2.01
CA LEU A 32 6.44 0.70 0.83
C LEU A 32 5.69 1.97 1.23
N GLU A 33 6.33 3.10 0.96
CA GLU A 33 5.72 4.42 0.98
C GLU A 33 5.57 4.92 -0.46
N ILE A 34 4.39 4.76 -1.04
CA ILE A 34 4.12 5.12 -2.43
C ILE A 34 3.34 6.42 -2.45
N LYS A 35 3.84 7.44 -3.16
CA LYS A 35 3.03 8.64 -3.46
C LYS A 35 2.01 8.27 -4.52
N LYS A 36 0.75 8.17 -4.12
CA LYS A 36 -0.39 7.93 -5.00
C LYS A 36 -1.49 8.96 -4.76
N PHE A 37 -2.35 9.12 -5.74
CA PHE A 37 -3.52 9.99 -5.63
C PHE A 37 -4.55 9.37 -4.67
N CYS A 38 -4.95 10.08 -3.59
CA CYS A 38 -6.14 9.70 -2.79
C CYS A 38 -7.34 10.45 -3.36
N GLU A 39 -8.33 9.70 -3.88
CA GLU A 39 -9.57 10.26 -4.43
C GLU A 39 -10.37 11.03 -3.38
N LYS A 40 -10.33 10.59 -2.11
CA LYS A 40 -10.96 11.32 -0.99
C LYS A 40 -10.29 12.66 -0.68
N CYS A 41 -8.97 12.75 -0.84
CA CYS A 41 -8.22 13.98 -0.56
C CYS A 41 -8.11 14.90 -1.78
N GLY A 42 -8.33 14.37 -2.99
CA GLY A 42 -8.14 15.09 -4.25
C GLY A 42 -6.67 15.48 -4.52
N LYS A 43 -5.71 14.83 -3.85
CA LYS A 43 -4.28 15.18 -3.90
C LYS A 43 -3.41 13.93 -3.91
N GLN A 44 -2.18 14.05 -4.40
CA GLN A 44 -1.18 13.00 -4.26
C GLN A 44 -0.62 12.99 -2.84
N THR A 45 -0.82 11.87 -2.15
CA THR A 45 -0.42 11.68 -0.75
C THR A 45 0.42 10.41 -0.62
N PRO A 46 1.33 10.37 0.37
CA PRO A 46 2.04 9.14 0.67
C PRO A 46 1.06 8.10 1.23
N HIS A 47 0.99 6.94 0.58
CA HIS A 47 0.29 5.78 1.06
C HIS A 47 1.30 4.85 1.72
N LYS A 48 1.01 4.43 2.96
CA LYS A 48 1.85 3.56 3.76
C LYS A 48 1.22 2.18 3.89
N GLU A 49 2.05 1.15 3.93
CA GLU A 49 1.58 -0.20 4.23
C GLU A 49 0.88 -0.24 5.59
N THR A 50 -0.33 -0.77 5.58
CA THR A 50 -1.12 -1.10 6.76
C THR A 50 -1.28 -2.62 6.77
N LYS A 51 -1.03 -3.22 7.94
CA LYS A 51 -1.25 -4.65 8.17
C LYS A 51 -2.72 -5.02 7.93
#